data_AF-A0A317WAJ7-F1
#
_entry.id   AF-A0A317WAJ7-F1
#
_cell.length_a   1.000
_cell.length_b   1.000
_cell.length_c   1.000
_cell.angle_alpha   90.00
_cell.angle_beta   90.00
_cell.angle_gamma   90.00
#
_symmetry.space_group_name_H-M   'P 1'
#
loop_
_entity.id
_entity.type
_entity.pdbx_description
1 polymer ?
#
loop_
_entity_poly.entity_id
_entity_poly.type
_entity_poly.pdbx_seq_one_letter_code
_entity_poly.pdbx_strand_id
1 'polypeptide(L)'
;MIESSSSSSSTASEPIQEKKDTKGVDIIFDEPTDTGAMAEEKAEEIIEADNERIEQLMAELTKGFDPSKFAEDVSNSLPKILEDAFPGSFQHLLSLLLESDDKMHDTQVKLERWLLDRYPQVLNKVVQREEINISDETYFGAEIETLRKLVEPLRDWSKQVFWLNYRRASPAKARQHLEASVLAIELFKGHIATAMEKDTEDRMIYNPLPISVERTTLTSLKQLRIDACKTSLSWDGYMDSDIVLTRFFHAYKELTCQVRPEKAREWGWLPPEDLEAPLPSAPKARKGDLTMWPFKHAKKGALDMLLKTALWLAMARGLPAVHLYCDVARLFTTHLPSKTANEAYIRFLRHLAQIRVSMDSIRSAPPTPIPYKSEPIITSNYDFYDDVFKCDRSLTTDLMTNLTLYNMTTAKEIRRATARPIVMSARKRAQMIEKACAVEENKYNEDWPQTDSASGSPFSMNHIS
;
A
#
# COMPACT_ATOMS: atom_id res chain seq x y z
N MET A 1 -51.73 -54.72 -44.41
CA MET A 1 -52.70 -55.72 -43.93
C MET A 1 -51.93 -57.01 -43.66
N ILE A 2 -51.99 -57.47 -42.41
CA ILE A 2 -51.84 -58.87 -41.95
C ILE A 2 -50.47 -59.49 -42.27
N GLU A 3 -49.47 -59.35 -41.39
CA GLU A 3 -49.21 -60.19 -40.19
C GLU A 3 -48.22 -61.33 -40.50
N SER A 4 -47.42 -61.60 -39.47
CA SER A 4 -46.75 -62.86 -39.16
C SER A 4 -45.38 -63.12 -39.79
N SER A 5 -44.35 -63.67 -39.15
CA SER A 5 -43.99 -64.00 -37.75
C SER A 5 -42.81 -64.99 -37.90
N SER A 6 -41.75 -64.83 -37.11
CA SER A 6 -40.89 -65.89 -36.49
C SER A 6 -40.36 -67.06 -37.37
N SER A 7 -39.16 -67.61 -37.29
CA SER A 7 -38.04 -67.60 -36.32
C SER A 7 -37.06 -68.70 -36.76
N SER A 8 -35.80 -68.63 -36.31
CA SER A 8 -34.82 -69.74 -36.13
C SER A 8 -34.23 -70.38 -37.40
N SER A 9 -33.02 -70.96 -37.46
CA SER A 9 -31.74 -70.87 -36.73
C SER A 9 -30.73 -71.77 -37.49
N SER A 10 -29.44 -71.65 -37.17
CA SER A 10 -28.34 -72.62 -37.38
C SER A 10 -27.37 -72.44 -38.57
N THR A 11 -26.17 -71.94 -38.19
CA THR A 11 -24.81 -72.48 -38.43
C THR A 11 -24.31 -72.79 -39.86
N ALA A 12 -23.28 -72.05 -40.31
CA ALA A 12 -21.89 -72.54 -40.38
C ALA A 12 -20.91 -71.52 -41.04
N SER A 13 -19.82 -71.25 -40.31
CA SER A 13 -18.41 -71.04 -40.75
C SER A 13 -18.03 -69.97 -41.80
N GLU A 14 -17.51 -68.84 -41.29
CA GLU A 14 -16.25 -68.13 -41.59
C GLU A 14 -15.76 -67.96 -43.06
N PRO A 15 -15.28 -66.75 -43.44
CA PRO A 15 -13.96 -66.33 -42.97
C PRO A 15 -13.82 -64.86 -42.53
N ILE A 16 -12.87 -64.73 -41.59
CA ILE A 16 -12.27 -63.56 -40.96
C ILE A 16 -12.00 -62.44 -41.97
N GLN A 17 -12.65 -61.28 -41.75
CA GLN A 17 -12.19 -59.99 -42.24
C GLN A 17 -11.96 -59.07 -41.05
N GLU A 18 -10.70 -58.65 -40.90
CA GLU A 18 -10.28 -57.55 -40.04
C GLU A 18 -11.20 -56.33 -40.24
N LYS A 19 -11.98 -55.99 -39.22
CA LYS A 19 -12.59 -54.68 -39.11
C LYS A 19 -12.05 -53.99 -37.86
N LYS A 20 -11.30 -52.92 -38.14
CA LYS A 20 -10.89 -51.87 -37.21
C LYS A 20 -11.97 -51.60 -36.17
N ASP A 21 -11.65 -51.92 -34.92
CA ASP A 21 -12.30 -51.30 -33.76
C ASP A 21 -11.87 -49.83 -33.70
N THR A 22 -12.55 -48.96 -34.45
CA THR A 22 -12.69 -47.56 -34.05
C THR A 22 -13.84 -47.49 -33.06
N LYS A 23 -13.60 -47.93 -31.83
CA LYS A 23 -14.39 -47.47 -30.69
C LYS A 23 -14.03 -46.00 -30.50
N GLY A 24 -14.86 -45.12 -31.07
CA GLY A 24 -14.92 -43.74 -30.61
C GLY A 24 -15.15 -43.79 -29.11
N VAL A 25 -14.22 -43.22 -28.35
CA VAL A 25 -14.48 -42.86 -26.96
C VAL A 25 -15.54 -41.75 -27.07
N ASP A 26 -16.80 -42.07 -26.74
CA ASP A 26 -17.76 -41.06 -26.39
C ASP A 26 -17.21 -40.37 -25.15
N ILE A 27 -16.52 -39.25 -25.36
CA ILE A 27 -16.29 -38.27 -24.32
C ILE A 27 -17.67 -37.73 -24.02
N ILE A 28 -18.31 -38.27 -22.99
CA ILE A 28 -19.44 -37.64 -22.34
C ILE A 28 -18.90 -36.27 -21.93
N PHE A 29 -19.26 -35.23 -22.68
CA PHE A 29 -19.23 -33.88 -22.15
C PHE A 29 -20.26 -33.89 -21.03
N ASP A 30 -19.79 -34.02 -19.79
CA ASP A 30 -20.59 -33.64 -18.65
C ASP A 30 -21.17 -32.26 -18.97
N GLU A 31 -22.49 -32.17 -19.04
CA GLU A 31 -23.19 -30.89 -19.11
C GLU A 31 -22.61 -29.99 -18.02
N PRO A 32 -22.34 -28.71 -18.32
CA PRO A 32 -21.74 -27.80 -17.36
C PRO A 32 -22.62 -27.79 -16.12
N THR A 33 -22.07 -28.34 -15.04
CA THR A 33 -22.78 -28.48 -13.79
C THR A 33 -23.14 -27.08 -13.30
N ASP A 34 -24.40 -26.87 -12.91
CA ASP A 34 -25.01 -25.63 -12.38
C ASP A 34 -24.21 -24.93 -11.25
N THR A 35 -23.14 -25.57 -10.76
CA THR A 35 -22.22 -25.06 -9.74
C THR A 35 -21.33 -23.92 -10.24
N GLY A 36 -21.00 -23.86 -11.53
CA GLY A 36 -20.22 -22.78 -12.12
C GLY A 36 -21.00 -21.47 -12.22
N ALA A 37 -22.24 -21.54 -12.73
CA ALA A 37 -23.14 -20.39 -12.83
C ALA A 37 -23.48 -19.81 -11.44
N MET A 38 -23.75 -20.66 -10.44
CA MET A 38 -23.97 -20.20 -9.06
C MET A 38 -22.72 -19.59 -8.39
N ALA A 39 -21.52 -19.95 -8.82
CA ALA A 39 -20.28 -19.36 -8.30
C ALA A 39 -20.01 -17.98 -8.90
N GLU A 40 -20.32 -17.80 -10.19
CA GLU A 40 -20.25 -16.52 -10.89
C GLU A 40 -21.30 -15.54 -10.37
N GLU A 41 -22.56 -15.97 -10.21
CA GLU A 41 -23.64 -15.15 -9.64
C GLU A 41 -23.28 -14.66 -8.22
N LYS A 42 -22.76 -15.55 -7.36
CA LYS A 42 -22.29 -15.15 -6.02
C LYS A 42 -21.11 -14.18 -6.06
N ALA A 43 -20.21 -14.32 -7.02
CA ALA A 43 -19.08 -13.40 -7.16
C ALA A 43 -19.55 -12.01 -7.58
N GLU A 44 -20.54 -11.94 -8.48
CA GLU A 44 -21.19 -10.69 -8.89
C GLU A 44 -21.93 -10.02 -7.72
N GLU A 45 -22.72 -10.77 -6.95
CA GLU A 45 -23.39 -10.27 -5.74
C GLU A 45 -22.40 -9.68 -4.72
N ILE A 46 -21.24 -10.34 -4.50
CA ILE A 46 -20.20 -9.84 -3.60
C ILE A 46 -19.60 -8.54 -4.13
N ILE A 47 -19.35 -8.45 -5.45
CA ILE A 47 -18.81 -7.25 -6.09
C ILE A 47 -19.80 -6.09 -5.98
N GLU A 48 -21.09 -6.33 -6.20
CA GLU A 48 -22.14 -5.32 -6.05
C GLU A 48 -22.24 -4.83 -4.61
N ALA A 49 -22.28 -5.74 -3.64
CA ALA A 49 -22.31 -5.40 -2.22
C ALA A 49 -21.07 -4.60 -1.78
N ASP A 50 -19.87 -4.96 -2.25
CA ASP A 50 -18.65 -4.18 -2.00
C ASP A 50 -18.75 -2.77 -2.62
N ASN A 51 -19.33 -2.66 -3.81
CA ASN A 51 -19.51 -1.39 -4.50
C ASN A 51 -20.50 -0.46 -3.81
N GLU A 52 -21.63 -0.98 -3.33
CA GLU A 52 -22.58 -0.23 -2.49
C GLU A 52 -21.91 0.25 -1.21
N ARG A 53 -21.09 -0.61 -0.59
CA ARG A 53 -20.40 -0.26 0.65
C ARG A 53 -19.35 0.83 0.44
N ILE A 54 -18.63 0.82 -0.69
CA ILE A 54 -17.74 1.92 -1.09
C ILE A 54 -18.53 3.23 -1.16
N GLU A 55 -19.70 3.24 -1.80
CA GLU A 55 -20.51 4.46 -1.95
C GLU A 55 -20.97 5.02 -0.61
N GLN A 56 -21.40 4.14 0.32
CA GLN A 56 -21.75 4.54 1.68
C GLN A 56 -20.58 5.20 2.42
N LEU A 57 -19.37 4.62 2.32
CA LEU A 57 -18.17 5.15 2.94
C LEU A 57 -17.75 6.50 2.34
N MET A 58 -17.84 6.62 1.01
CA MET A 58 -17.60 7.88 0.31
C MET A 58 -18.62 8.95 0.75
N ALA A 59 -19.89 8.57 0.90
CA ALA A 59 -20.92 9.48 1.40
C ALA A 59 -20.62 9.94 2.84
N GLU A 60 -20.11 9.07 3.71
CA GLU A 60 -19.68 9.43 5.07
C GLU A 60 -18.50 10.40 5.07
N LEU A 61 -17.48 10.14 4.25
CA LEU A 61 -16.27 10.96 4.12
C LEU A 61 -16.54 12.35 3.53
N THR A 62 -17.54 12.47 2.66
CA THR A 62 -17.92 13.72 1.95
C THR A 62 -19.04 14.50 2.64
N LYS A 63 -19.53 14.02 3.79
CA LYS A 63 -20.66 14.65 4.47
C LYS A 63 -20.28 16.00 5.08
N GLY A 64 -20.70 17.10 4.46
CA GLY A 64 -20.30 18.45 4.85
C GLY A 64 -18.87 18.82 4.46
N PHE A 65 -18.26 18.05 3.56
CA PHE A 65 -16.93 18.32 2.99
C PHE A 65 -16.99 18.14 1.47
N ASP A 66 -16.51 19.14 0.73
CA ASP A 66 -16.46 19.12 -0.73
C ASP A 66 -15.00 18.92 -1.19
N PRO A 67 -14.61 17.70 -1.61
CA PRO A 67 -13.23 17.41 -2.03
C PRO A 67 -12.80 18.21 -3.26
N SER A 68 -13.74 18.59 -4.12
CA SER A 68 -13.46 19.32 -5.37
C SER A 68 -12.98 20.75 -5.11
N LYS A 69 -13.50 21.39 -4.06
CA LYS A 69 -13.16 22.77 -3.67
C LYS A 69 -12.04 22.85 -2.66
N PHE A 70 -11.56 21.72 -2.16
CA PHE A 70 -10.62 21.72 -1.05
C PHE A 70 -9.30 22.43 -1.37
N ALA A 71 -8.79 22.30 -2.59
CA ALA A 71 -7.58 23.00 -2.99
C ALA A 71 -7.76 24.54 -3.00
N GLU A 72 -8.94 25.03 -3.39
CA GLU A 72 -9.29 26.45 -3.30
C GLU A 72 -9.43 26.89 -1.83
N ASP A 73 -10.10 26.09 -1.01
CA ASP A 73 -10.23 26.34 0.43
C ASP A 73 -8.87 26.44 1.13
N VAL A 74 -7.93 25.55 0.77
CA VAL A 74 -6.54 25.57 1.23
C VAL A 74 -5.88 26.89 0.82
N SER A 75 -5.89 27.23 -0.47
CA SER A 75 -5.28 28.47 -0.97
C SER A 75 -5.80 29.73 -0.28
N ASN A 76 -7.11 29.79 -0.03
CA ASN A 76 -7.78 30.94 0.58
C ASN A 76 -7.59 31.03 2.10
N SER A 77 -7.56 29.89 2.80
CA SER A 77 -7.58 29.85 4.28
C SER A 77 -6.18 29.70 4.89
N LEU A 78 -5.26 29.04 4.19
CA LEU A 78 -3.93 28.71 4.71
C LEU A 78 -3.15 29.96 5.18
N PRO A 79 -3.08 31.09 4.43
CA PRO A 79 -2.33 32.26 4.90
C PRO A 79 -2.78 32.77 6.28
N LYS A 80 -4.10 32.83 6.50
CA LYS A 80 -4.68 33.27 7.79
C LYS A 80 -4.41 32.25 8.90
N ILE A 81 -4.42 30.96 8.57
CA ILE A 81 -4.11 29.89 9.54
C ILE A 81 -2.65 29.99 10.01
N LEU A 82 -1.73 30.39 9.13
CA LEU A 82 -0.29 30.44 9.40
C LEU A 82 0.18 31.67 10.18
N GLU A 83 -0.67 32.68 10.39
CA GLU A 83 -0.30 33.91 11.12
C GLU A 83 0.24 33.61 12.54
N ASP A 84 -0.38 32.65 13.22
CA ASP A 84 -0.03 32.20 14.57
C ASP A 84 0.89 30.96 14.58
N ALA A 85 1.56 30.66 13.48
CA ALA A 85 2.44 29.51 13.39
C ALA A 85 3.66 29.65 14.32
N PHE A 86 3.94 28.59 15.08
CA PHE A 86 5.15 28.43 15.87
C PHE A 86 5.77 27.05 15.63
N PRO A 87 7.06 26.84 15.95
CA PRO A 87 7.72 25.56 15.71
C PRO A 87 7.01 24.41 16.42
N GLY A 88 6.66 23.36 15.68
CA GLY A 88 5.93 22.20 16.19
C GLY A 88 4.42 22.40 16.32
N SER A 89 3.88 23.54 15.88
CA SER A 89 2.43 23.76 15.84
C SER A 89 1.74 22.98 14.71
N PHE A 90 0.45 22.69 14.83
CA PHE A 90 -0.31 22.16 13.68
C PHE A 90 -0.25 23.05 12.43
N GLN A 91 -0.17 24.36 12.62
CA GLN A 91 0.07 25.33 11.55
C GLN A 91 1.42 25.07 10.85
N HIS A 92 2.46 24.74 11.62
CA HIS A 92 3.76 24.39 11.06
C HIS A 92 3.69 23.15 10.16
N LEU A 93 2.96 22.11 10.57
CA LEU A 93 2.72 20.94 9.71
C LEU A 93 1.97 21.32 8.43
N LEU A 94 0.91 22.12 8.54
CA LEU A 94 0.14 22.56 7.39
C LEU A 94 1.00 23.38 6.41
N SER A 95 1.92 24.21 6.90
CA SER A 95 2.92 24.90 6.07
C SER A 95 3.83 23.91 5.34
N LEU A 96 4.39 22.93 6.07
CA LEU A 96 5.25 21.87 5.52
C LEU A 96 4.57 21.05 4.43
N LEU A 97 3.24 20.94 4.42
CA LEU A 97 2.49 20.10 3.47
C LEU A 97 1.85 20.90 2.33
N LEU A 98 1.30 22.09 2.62
CA LEU A 98 0.34 22.78 1.75
C LEU A 98 0.85 24.10 1.17
N GLU A 99 1.97 24.66 1.64
CA GLU A 99 2.58 25.80 0.96
C GLU A 99 3.35 25.39 -0.30
N SER A 100 3.53 26.34 -1.24
CA SER A 100 4.53 26.19 -2.31
C SER A 100 5.94 26.10 -1.71
N ASP A 101 6.91 25.60 -2.47
CA ASP A 101 8.27 25.36 -1.94
C ASP A 101 8.93 26.66 -1.46
N ASP A 102 8.79 27.77 -2.19
CA ASP A 102 9.32 29.08 -1.80
C ASP A 102 8.71 29.60 -0.49
N LYS A 103 7.37 29.55 -0.37
CA LYS A 103 6.67 30.03 0.83
C LYS A 103 6.95 29.14 2.04
N MET A 104 7.02 27.82 1.82
CA MET A 104 7.41 26.87 2.86
C MET A 104 8.82 27.20 3.35
N HIS A 105 9.78 27.46 2.45
CA HIS A 105 11.13 27.87 2.83
C HIS A 105 11.14 29.13 3.69
N ASP A 106 10.41 30.18 3.29
CA ASP A 106 10.29 31.41 4.06
C ASP A 106 9.70 31.18 5.46
N THR A 107 8.65 30.35 5.56
CA THR A 107 8.06 29.95 6.84
C THR A 107 9.05 29.18 7.70
N GLN A 108 9.79 28.22 7.14
CA GLN A 108 10.84 27.48 7.86
C GLN A 108 11.91 28.42 8.44
N VAL A 109 12.39 29.37 7.63
CA VAL A 109 13.38 30.38 8.06
C VAL A 109 12.83 31.26 9.19
N LYS A 110 11.55 31.68 9.11
CA LYS A 110 10.90 32.46 10.18
C LYS A 110 10.81 31.66 11.49
N LEU A 111 10.45 30.38 11.41
CA LEU A 111 10.34 29.49 12.57
C LEU A 111 11.71 29.17 13.18
N GLU A 112 12.75 29.00 12.35
CA GLU A 112 14.12 28.81 12.83
C GLU A 112 14.63 30.05 13.58
N ARG A 113 14.42 31.25 13.03
CA ARG A 113 14.77 32.50 13.73
C ARG A 113 14.06 32.61 15.08
N TRP A 114 12.76 32.30 15.11
CA TRP A 114 11.99 32.30 16.36
C TRP A 114 12.59 31.37 17.43
N LEU A 115 13.07 30.18 17.04
CA LEU A 115 13.73 29.25 17.96
C LEU A 115 15.06 29.77 18.47
N LEU A 116 15.87 30.35 17.59
CA LEU A 116 17.17 30.93 17.94
C LEU A 116 17.03 32.09 18.92
N ASP A 117 16.01 32.94 18.72
CA ASP A 117 15.72 34.07 19.60
C ASP A 117 15.20 33.60 20.98
N ARG A 118 14.43 32.51 21.03
CA ARG A 118 13.81 32.02 22.27
C ARG A 118 14.70 31.10 23.09
N TYR A 119 15.55 30.29 22.46
CA TYR A 119 16.41 29.29 23.12
C TYR A 119 17.89 29.37 22.72
N PRO A 120 18.53 30.56 22.73
CA PRO A 120 19.93 30.71 22.32
C PRO A 120 20.89 29.84 23.14
N GLN A 121 20.60 29.66 24.43
CA GLN A 121 21.39 28.88 25.37
C GLN A 121 21.49 27.39 25.01
N VAL A 122 20.49 26.86 24.30
CA VAL A 122 20.46 25.45 23.88
C VAL A 122 21.01 25.31 22.47
N LEU A 123 20.57 26.17 21.55
CA LEU A 123 20.81 26.01 20.12
C LEU A 123 22.19 26.47 19.65
N ASN A 124 22.89 27.29 20.45
CA ASN A 124 24.27 27.70 20.18
C ASN A 124 25.30 26.67 20.66
N LYS A 125 24.88 25.64 21.41
CA LYS A 125 25.77 24.55 21.81
C LYS A 125 26.00 23.60 20.64
N VAL A 126 27.26 23.35 20.30
CA VAL A 126 27.64 22.29 19.36
C VAL A 126 27.48 20.95 20.07
N VAL A 127 26.61 20.09 19.54
CA VAL A 127 26.42 18.72 20.03
C VAL A 127 26.61 17.75 18.87
N GLN A 128 27.38 16.68 19.12
CA GLN A 128 27.58 15.60 18.16
C GLN A 128 26.28 14.82 17.97
N ARG A 129 25.94 14.50 16.72
CA ARG A 129 24.81 13.64 16.38
C ARG A 129 25.26 12.18 16.41
N GLU A 130 24.50 11.33 17.08
CA GLU A 130 24.70 9.89 17.03
C GLU A 130 24.19 9.33 15.69
N GLU A 131 24.84 8.29 15.15
CA GLU A 131 24.48 7.71 13.83
C GLU A 131 23.03 7.22 13.77
N ILE A 132 22.50 6.69 14.88
CA ILE A 132 21.12 6.21 15.00
C ILE A 132 20.12 7.36 14.81
N ASN A 133 20.46 8.55 15.32
CA ASN A 133 19.63 9.74 15.17
C ASN A 133 19.56 10.19 13.70
N ILE A 134 20.66 10.04 12.95
CA ILE A 134 20.69 10.37 11.51
C ILE A 134 19.72 9.49 10.73
N SER A 135 19.65 8.19 11.04
CA SER A 135 18.72 7.28 10.37
C SER A 135 17.26 7.69 10.64
N ASP A 136 16.90 7.99 11.89
CA ASP A 136 15.53 8.39 12.25
C ASP A 136 15.15 9.74 11.62
N GLU A 137 16.07 10.71 11.63
CA GLU A 137 15.93 11.98 10.92
C GLU A 137 15.68 11.77 9.42
N THR A 138 16.42 10.85 8.80
CA THR A 138 16.29 10.55 7.36
C THR A 138 14.94 9.92 7.03
N TYR A 139 14.49 8.94 7.82
CA TYR A 139 13.18 8.32 7.64
C TYR A 139 12.05 9.32 7.87
N PHE A 140 12.15 10.15 8.91
CA PHE A 140 11.15 11.17 9.16
C PHE A 140 11.10 12.21 8.03
N GLY A 141 12.25 12.61 7.50
CA GLY A 141 12.35 13.40 6.27
C GLY A 141 11.55 12.74 5.14
N ALA A 142 11.85 11.48 4.81
CA ALA A 142 11.17 10.73 3.75
C ALA A 142 9.64 10.60 3.98
N GLU A 143 9.19 10.47 5.24
CA GLU A 143 7.77 10.48 5.62
C GLU A 143 7.11 11.83 5.24
N ILE A 144 7.75 12.95 5.57
CA ILE A 144 7.28 14.29 5.21
C ILE A 144 7.32 14.52 3.71
N GLU A 145 8.40 14.12 3.02
CA GLU A 145 8.50 14.24 1.56
C GLU A 145 7.35 13.48 0.89
N THR A 146 7.07 12.26 1.36
CA THR A 146 6.01 11.41 0.83
C THR A 146 4.65 12.04 1.03
N LEU A 147 4.36 12.56 2.23
CA LEU A 147 3.11 13.28 2.49
C LEU A 147 2.97 14.52 1.60
N ARG A 148 4.03 15.32 1.46
CA ARG A 148 4.03 16.51 0.61
C ARG A 148 3.78 16.16 -0.86
N LYS A 149 4.29 15.01 -1.33
CA LYS A 149 3.99 14.43 -2.66
C LYS A 149 2.53 13.98 -2.80
N LEU A 150 1.98 13.30 -1.80
CA LEU A 150 0.60 12.81 -1.83
C LEU A 150 -0.43 13.95 -1.97
N VAL A 151 -0.16 15.08 -1.30
CA VAL A 151 -1.02 16.28 -1.31
C VAL A 151 -0.61 17.34 -2.35
N GLU A 152 0.31 17.01 -3.27
CA GLU A 152 0.70 17.89 -4.38
C GLU A 152 -0.50 18.45 -5.17
N PRO A 153 -1.58 17.68 -5.47
CA PRO A 153 -2.75 18.21 -6.17
C PRO A 153 -3.50 19.34 -5.45
N LEU A 154 -3.31 19.49 -4.13
CA LEU A 154 -3.89 20.61 -3.37
C LEU A 154 -3.13 21.92 -3.58
N ARG A 155 -1.94 21.85 -4.16
CA ARG A 155 -1.05 22.98 -4.46
C ARG A 155 -0.92 23.25 -5.95
N ASP A 156 -1.01 22.19 -6.76
CA ASP A 156 -0.91 22.23 -8.22
C ASP A 156 -2.10 21.49 -8.85
N TRP A 157 -3.05 22.26 -9.40
CA TRP A 157 -4.27 21.75 -10.04
C TRP A 157 -4.01 20.99 -11.35
N SER A 158 -2.80 21.02 -11.89
CA SER A 158 -2.47 20.21 -13.07
C SER A 158 -2.31 18.73 -12.75
N LYS A 159 -2.18 18.36 -11.47
CA LYS A 159 -1.95 16.99 -11.03
C LYS A 159 -3.26 16.23 -10.89
N GLN A 160 -3.36 15.12 -11.61
CA GLN A 160 -4.53 14.24 -11.58
C GLN A 160 -4.61 13.47 -10.24
N VAL A 161 -5.84 13.23 -9.79
CA VAL A 161 -6.14 12.43 -8.59
C VAL A 161 -6.88 11.16 -9.00
N PHE A 162 -6.36 10.01 -8.60
CA PHE A 162 -6.98 8.71 -8.84
C PHE A 162 -7.81 8.29 -7.62
N TRP A 163 -9.04 8.78 -7.53
CA TRP A 163 -9.92 8.55 -6.38
C TRP A 163 -10.28 7.07 -6.20
N LEU A 164 -10.38 6.64 -4.94
CA LEU A 164 -10.64 5.24 -4.60
C LEU A 164 -11.99 4.73 -5.10
N ASN A 165 -13.00 5.59 -5.24
CA ASN A 165 -14.32 5.21 -5.77
C ASN A 165 -14.30 4.80 -7.25
N TYR A 166 -13.24 5.11 -7.99
CA TYR A 166 -13.07 4.63 -9.37
C TYR A 166 -12.31 3.30 -9.45
N ARG A 167 -11.78 2.77 -8.35
CA ARG A 167 -11.02 1.50 -8.29
C ARG A 167 -11.93 0.26 -8.28
N ARG A 168 -12.93 0.24 -9.18
CA ARG A 168 -14.01 -0.76 -9.21
C ARG A 168 -13.59 -2.14 -9.72
N ALA A 169 -12.41 -2.25 -10.36
CA ALA A 169 -11.84 -3.55 -10.76
C ALA A 169 -11.35 -4.41 -9.59
N SER A 170 -11.18 -3.81 -8.39
CA SER A 170 -10.84 -4.54 -7.16
C SER A 170 -11.59 -3.91 -5.97
N PRO A 171 -12.92 -4.04 -5.92
CA PRO A 171 -13.77 -3.28 -4.99
C PRO A 171 -13.54 -3.68 -3.53
N ALA A 172 -13.27 -4.96 -3.24
CA ALA A 172 -12.93 -5.44 -1.90
C ALA A 172 -11.76 -4.66 -1.27
N LYS A 173 -10.69 -4.42 -2.05
CA LYS A 173 -9.52 -3.65 -1.61
C LYS A 173 -9.88 -2.19 -1.37
N ALA A 174 -10.64 -1.57 -2.28
CA ALA A 174 -11.07 -0.18 -2.15
C ALA A 174 -11.92 0.01 -0.89
N ARG A 175 -12.87 -0.89 -0.66
CA ARG A 175 -13.67 -0.95 0.56
C ARG A 175 -12.79 -1.08 1.80
N GLN A 176 -11.88 -2.05 1.84
CA GLN A 176 -11.01 -2.28 3.00
C GLN A 176 -10.16 -1.04 3.33
N HIS A 177 -9.60 -0.38 2.32
CA HIS A 177 -8.83 0.85 2.52
C HIS A 177 -9.70 1.98 3.08
N LEU A 178 -10.91 2.18 2.56
CA LEU A 178 -11.82 3.22 3.03
C LEU A 178 -12.32 2.95 4.46
N GLU A 179 -12.73 1.72 4.78
CA GLU A 179 -13.16 1.34 6.14
C GLU A 179 -12.05 1.56 7.17
N ALA A 180 -10.83 1.11 6.84
CA ALA A 180 -9.69 1.29 7.73
C ALA A 180 -9.28 2.78 7.85
N SER A 181 -9.41 3.57 6.79
CA SER A 181 -9.20 5.02 6.84
C SER A 181 -10.19 5.70 7.79
N VAL A 182 -11.48 5.34 7.76
CA VAL A 182 -12.49 5.88 8.68
C VAL A 182 -12.09 5.59 10.14
N LEU A 183 -11.70 4.34 10.44
CA LEU A 183 -11.24 3.96 11.77
C LEU A 183 -9.99 4.74 12.22
N ALA A 184 -9.02 4.92 11.33
CA ALA A 184 -7.81 5.67 11.61
C ALA A 184 -8.09 7.15 11.90
N ILE A 185 -9.06 7.75 11.18
CA ILE A 185 -9.48 9.15 11.39
C ILE A 185 -10.21 9.32 12.72
N GLU A 186 -11.10 8.41 13.10
CA GLU A 186 -11.77 8.47 14.41
C GLU A 186 -10.76 8.32 15.57
N LEU A 187 -9.80 7.40 15.45
CA LEU A 187 -8.72 7.28 16.43
C LEU A 187 -7.87 8.57 16.49
N PHE A 188 -7.56 9.15 15.33
CA PHE A 188 -6.84 10.41 15.24
C PHE A 188 -7.60 11.55 15.94
N LYS A 189 -8.93 11.66 15.74
CA LYS A 189 -9.78 12.64 16.41
C LYS A 189 -9.69 12.52 17.93
N GLY A 190 -9.76 11.29 18.45
CA GLY A 190 -9.58 11.01 19.87
C GLY A 190 -8.21 11.44 20.40
N HIS A 191 -7.12 11.08 19.71
CA HIS A 191 -5.76 11.42 20.14
C HIS A 191 -5.52 12.93 20.16
N ILE A 192 -6.00 13.66 19.14
CA ILE A 192 -5.88 15.12 19.10
C ILE A 192 -6.70 15.75 20.22
N ALA A 193 -7.91 15.25 20.50
CA ALA A 193 -8.70 15.71 21.64
C ALA A 193 -7.92 15.58 22.96
N THR A 194 -7.28 14.43 23.21
CA THR A 194 -6.46 14.20 24.40
C THR A 194 -5.22 15.09 24.43
N ALA A 195 -4.50 15.23 23.31
CA ALA A 195 -3.31 16.06 23.20
C ALA A 195 -3.60 17.56 23.44
N MET A 196 -4.84 17.99 23.18
CA MET A 196 -5.26 19.36 23.46
C MET A 196 -5.47 19.65 24.95
N GLU A 197 -5.75 18.65 25.77
CA GLU A 197 -5.96 18.84 27.21
C GLU A 197 -4.65 19.03 27.98
N LYS A 198 -3.57 18.33 27.57
CA LYS A 198 -2.28 18.37 28.24
C LYS A 198 -1.14 18.33 27.23
N ASP A 199 -0.13 19.16 27.45
CA ASP A 199 1.15 19.03 26.75
C ASP A 199 2.19 18.33 27.64
N THR A 200 2.91 17.39 27.05
CA THR A 200 3.97 16.62 27.71
C THR A 200 5.37 17.13 27.32
N GLU A 201 5.50 17.98 26.29
CA GLU A 201 6.78 18.52 25.77
C GLU A 201 7.88 17.45 25.59
N ASP A 202 7.50 16.20 25.33
CA ASP A 202 8.36 15.02 25.24
C ASP A 202 8.40 14.44 23.82
N ARG A 203 7.80 15.14 22.85
CA ARG A 203 7.72 14.69 21.45
C ARG A 203 9.12 14.61 20.85
N MET A 204 9.39 13.49 20.19
CA MET A 204 10.65 13.20 19.54
C MET A 204 10.41 12.31 18.30
N ILE A 205 11.33 12.38 17.34
CA ILE A 205 11.34 11.50 16.16
C ILE A 205 12.26 10.30 16.34
N TYR A 206 13.09 10.31 17.38
CA TYR A 206 14.06 9.27 17.62
C TYR A 206 13.38 8.06 18.25
N ASN A 207 13.64 6.89 17.69
CA ASN A 207 13.18 5.64 18.27
C ASN A 207 14.14 5.25 19.41
N PRO A 208 13.66 5.09 20.66
CA PRO A 208 14.51 4.78 21.81
C PRO A 208 15.09 3.35 21.78
N LEU A 209 14.66 2.51 20.84
CA LEU A 209 15.16 1.14 20.72
C LEU A 209 16.59 1.10 20.17
N PRO A 210 17.48 0.28 20.75
CA PRO A 210 18.80 0.04 20.19
C PRO A 210 18.67 -0.68 18.83
N ILE A 211 19.80 -0.82 18.12
CA ILE A 211 19.87 -1.65 16.92
C ILE A 211 19.49 -3.08 17.30
N SER A 212 18.28 -3.50 16.91
CA SER A 212 17.69 -4.79 17.25
C SER A 212 16.72 -5.22 16.17
N VAL A 213 16.30 -6.49 16.22
CA VAL A 213 15.28 -7.04 15.31
C VAL A 213 14.00 -6.21 15.37
N GLU A 214 13.56 -5.81 16.56
CA GLU A 214 12.36 -5.01 16.74
C GLU A 214 12.46 -3.64 16.08
N ARG A 215 13.62 -2.97 16.20
CA ARG A 215 13.87 -1.71 15.50
C ARG A 215 13.83 -1.90 13.99
N THR A 216 14.51 -2.94 13.47
CA THR A 216 14.51 -3.28 12.04
C THR A 216 13.10 -3.55 11.53
N THR A 217 12.26 -4.25 12.30
CA THR A 217 10.86 -4.50 11.95
C THR A 217 10.05 -3.22 11.85
N LEU A 218 10.20 -2.29 12.81
CA LEU A 218 9.51 -1.00 12.76
C LEU A 218 9.96 -0.17 11.54
N THR A 219 11.27 -0.12 11.29
CA THR A 219 11.83 0.58 10.13
C THR A 219 11.33 -0.03 8.82
N SER A 220 11.25 -1.36 8.73
CA SER A 220 10.71 -2.06 7.56
C SER A 220 9.24 -1.73 7.33
N LEU A 221 8.43 -1.67 8.39
CA LEU A 221 7.02 -1.28 8.30
C LEU A 221 6.85 0.17 7.85
N LYS A 222 7.69 1.09 8.35
CA LYS A 222 7.72 2.48 7.87
C LYS A 222 8.05 2.57 6.38
N GLN A 223 9.05 1.79 5.93
CA GLN A 223 9.44 1.75 4.52
C GLN A 223 8.32 1.21 3.63
N LEU A 224 7.71 0.07 4.00
CA LEU A 224 6.56 -0.49 3.29
C LEU A 224 5.40 0.52 3.21
N ARG A 225 5.11 1.22 4.31
CA ARG A 225 4.09 2.29 4.32
C ARG A 225 4.43 3.42 3.35
N ILE A 226 5.68 3.86 3.29
CA ILE A 226 6.15 4.88 2.34
C ILE A 226 5.98 4.38 0.90
N ASP A 227 6.35 3.14 0.61
CA ASP A 227 6.26 2.59 -0.74
C ASP A 227 4.80 2.39 -1.18
N ALA A 228 3.92 1.90 -0.29
CA ALA A 228 2.47 1.86 -0.56
C ALA A 228 1.87 3.25 -0.79
N CYS A 229 2.35 4.28 -0.08
CA CYS A 229 1.98 5.67 -0.35
C CYS A 229 2.41 6.09 -1.77
N LYS A 230 3.65 5.82 -2.17
CA LYS A 230 4.13 6.14 -3.53
C LYS A 230 3.31 5.42 -4.60
N THR A 231 2.99 4.15 -4.36
CA THR A 231 2.16 3.32 -5.24
C THR A 231 0.78 3.94 -5.46
N SER A 232 0.17 4.53 -4.42
CA SER A 232 -1.12 5.23 -4.50
C SER A 232 -1.13 6.51 -5.35
N LEU A 233 0.04 7.02 -5.75
CA LEU A 233 0.16 8.14 -6.69
C LEU A 233 -0.22 7.74 -8.13
N SER A 234 -0.25 6.44 -8.43
CA SER A 234 -0.42 5.91 -9.78
C SER A 234 -1.70 5.09 -9.94
N TRP A 235 -2.19 4.97 -11.17
CA TRP A 235 -3.28 4.06 -11.46
C TRP A 235 -2.83 2.60 -11.33
N ASP A 236 -1.68 2.24 -11.90
CA ASP A 236 -1.24 0.85 -11.93
C ASP A 236 -0.85 0.24 -10.58
N GLY A 237 -0.50 1.07 -9.59
CA GLY A 237 -0.11 0.61 -8.26
C GLY A 237 -1.19 -0.13 -7.47
N TYR A 238 -2.43 -0.16 -7.94
CA TYR A 238 -3.54 -0.75 -7.18
C TYR A 238 -3.77 -2.25 -7.45
N MET A 239 -3.10 -2.82 -8.46
CA MET A 239 -3.34 -4.19 -8.92
C MET A 239 -2.73 -5.24 -7.98
N ASP A 240 -3.50 -6.29 -7.68
CA ASP A 240 -3.23 -7.23 -6.57
C ASP A 240 -3.02 -8.69 -7.00
N SER A 241 -2.75 -8.92 -8.28
CA SER A 241 -2.59 -10.29 -8.81
C SER A 241 -1.13 -10.66 -9.00
N ASP A 242 -0.75 -11.87 -8.57
CA ASP A 242 0.60 -12.42 -8.77
C ASP A 242 0.97 -12.47 -10.26
N ILE A 243 -0.03 -12.53 -11.16
CA ILE A 243 0.19 -12.46 -12.62
C ILE A 243 0.85 -11.14 -13.06
N VAL A 244 0.69 -10.07 -12.27
CA VAL A 244 1.31 -8.77 -12.51
C VAL A 244 2.83 -8.87 -12.43
N LEU A 245 3.39 -9.88 -11.74
CA LEU A 245 4.84 -10.11 -11.73
C LEU A 245 5.37 -10.72 -13.04
N THR A 246 4.48 -11.15 -13.95
CA THR A 246 4.88 -11.81 -15.19
C THR A 246 5.13 -10.80 -16.33
N ARG A 247 6.21 -11.02 -17.08
CA ARG A 247 6.53 -10.24 -18.28
C ARG A 247 5.41 -10.30 -19.32
N PHE A 248 4.78 -11.47 -19.46
CA PHE A 248 3.66 -11.69 -20.37
C PHE A 248 2.49 -10.76 -20.03
N PHE A 249 2.12 -10.64 -18.76
CA PHE A 249 1.04 -9.75 -18.35
C PHE A 249 1.34 -8.30 -18.72
N HIS A 250 2.55 -7.81 -18.44
CA HIS A 250 2.90 -6.42 -18.78
C HIS A 250 2.88 -6.15 -20.29
N ALA A 251 3.44 -7.06 -21.10
CA ALA A 251 3.40 -6.94 -22.55
C ALA A 251 1.96 -6.99 -23.10
N TYR A 252 1.13 -7.90 -22.59
CA TYR A 252 -0.27 -8.02 -23.00
C TYR A 252 -1.11 -6.82 -22.54
N LYS A 253 -0.88 -6.32 -21.33
CA LYS A 253 -1.53 -5.13 -20.78
C LYS A 253 -1.20 -3.91 -21.63
N GLU A 254 0.07 -3.68 -21.93
CA GLU A 254 0.49 -2.55 -22.77
C GLU A 254 -0.15 -2.62 -24.16
N LEU A 255 -0.07 -3.77 -24.82
CA LEU A 255 -0.70 -3.99 -26.12
C LEU A 255 -2.21 -3.73 -26.07
N THR A 256 -2.90 -4.23 -25.03
CA THR A 256 -4.34 -4.03 -24.87
C THR A 256 -4.68 -2.56 -24.65
N CYS A 257 -3.91 -1.85 -23.85
CA CYS A 257 -4.12 -0.41 -23.63
C CYS A 257 -3.96 0.40 -24.93
N GLN A 258 -3.04 -0.01 -25.81
CA GLN A 258 -2.80 0.66 -27.09
C GLN A 258 -3.87 0.30 -28.15
N VAL A 259 -4.23 -0.98 -28.26
CA VAL A 259 -5.08 -1.49 -29.36
C VAL A 259 -6.57 -1.49 -28.99
N ARG A 260 -6.91 -1.64 -27.70
CA ARG A 260 -8.28 -1.76 -27.18
C ARG A 260 -8.44 -1.00 -25.86
N PRO A 261 -8.34 0.34 -25.87
CA PRO A 261 -8.37 1.16 -24.65
C PRO A 261 -9.67 1.02 -23.86
N GLU A 262 -10.82 0.89 -24.52
CA GLU A 262 -12.12 0.68 -23.85
C GLU A 262 -12.11 -0.59 -23.00
N LYS A 263 -11.68 -1.71 -23.59
CA LYS A 263 -11.52 -2.99 -22.88
C LYS A 263 -10.51 -2.90 -21.73
N ALA A 264 -9.42 -2.14 -21.92
CA ALA A 264 -8.45 -1.91 -20.87
C ALA A 264 -9.05 -1.11 -19.69
N ARG A 265 -9.99 -0.19 -19.93
CA ARG A 265 -10.73 0.50 -18.86
C ARG A 265 -11.73 -0.42 -18.17
N GLU A 266 -12.46 -1.24 -18.92
CA GLU A 266 -13.37 -2.26 -18.36
C GLU A 266 -12.61 -3.21 -17.41
N TRP A 267 -11.40 -3.61 -17.77
CA TRP A 267 -10.52 -4.43 -16.93
C TRP A 267 -9.81 -3.64 -15.82
N GLY A 268 -10.04 -2.34 -15.73
CA GLY A 268 -9.41 -1.44 -14.77
C GLY A 268 -7.91 -1.22 -14.97
N TRP A 269 -7.36 -1.57 -16.13
CA TRP A 269 -5.95 -1.36 -16.48
C TRP A 269 -5.63 0.08 -16.87
N LEU A 270 -6.65 0.80 -17.34
CA LEU A 270 -6.61 2.24 -17.56
C LEU A 270 -7.62 2.93 -16.64
N PRO A 271 -7.35 4.17 -16.22
CA PRO A 271 -8.33 4.99 -15.52
C PRO A 271 -9.53 5.31 -16.42
N PRO A 272 -10.71 5.59 -15.83
CA PRO A 272 -11.79 6.28 -16.52
C PRO A 272 -11.31 7.58 -17.19
N GLU A 273 -11.99 8.00 -18.25
CA GLU A 273 -11.68 9.27 -18.95
C GLU A 273 -11.92 10.47 -18.03
N ASP A 274 -13.03 10.44 -17.29
CA ASP A 274 -13.41 11.48 -16.34
C ASP A 274 -13.12 11.03 -14.91
N LEU A 275 -12.10 11.64 -14.31
CA LEU A 275 -11.74 11.43 -12.89
C LEU A 275 -12.21 12.60 -12.05
N GLU A 276 -13.53 12.73 -11.94
CA GLU A 276 -14.14 13.78 -11.14
C GLU A 276 -13.95 13.54 -9.64
N ALA A 277 -13.87 14.63 -8.88
CA ALA A 277 -13.82 14.51 -7.43
C ALA A 277 -15.17 13.98 -6.89
N PRO A 278 -15.16 13.16 -5.81
CA PRO A 278 -16.37 12.71 -5.16
C PRO A 278 -17.26 13.89 -4.74
N LEU A 279 -18.55 13.80 -5.05
CA LEU A 279 -19.50 14.87 -4.72
C LEU A 279 -19.81 14.90 -3.21
N PRO A 280 -20.07 16.09 -2.64
CA PRO A 280 -20.51 16.20 -1.25
C PRO A 280 -21.88 15.52 -1.06
N SER A 281 -21.96 14.53 -0.17
CA SER A 281 -23.21 13.84 0.15
C SER A 281 -24.24 14.71 0.87
N ALA A 282 -23.76 15.73 1.60
CA ALA A 282 -24.59 16.73 2.25
C ALA A 282 -23.84 18.06 2.36
N PRO A 283 -24.52 19.21 2.30
CA PRO A 283 -23.88 20.52 2.39
C PRO A 283 -23.38 20.86 3.80
N LYS A 284 -23.93 20.21 4.83
CA LYS A 284 -23.58 20.47 6.24
C LYS A 284 -23.38 19.18 7.00
N ALA A 285 -22.29 19.13 7.74
CA ALA A 285 -22.04 18.08 8.72
C ALA A 285 -22.88 18.29 9.98
N ARG A 286 -23.24 17.19 10.63
CA ARG A 286 -23.97 17.11 11.89
C ARG A 286 -23.02 16.62 12.99
N LYS A 287 -23.42 16.83 14.25
CA LYS A 287 -22.67 16.30 15.38
C LYS A 287 -22.60 14.77 15.29
N GLY A 288 -21.39 14.22 15.40
CA GLY A 288 -21.14 12.79 15.24
C GLY A 288 -20.69 12.39 13.84
N ASP A 289 -20.80 13.27 12.85
CA ASP A 289 -20.25 12.99 11.52
C ASP A 289 -18.71 13.03 11.55
N LEU A 290 -18.08 12.26 10.66
CA LEU A 290 -16.63 12.11 10.57
C LEU A 290 -15.91 13.45 10.37
N THR A 291 -16.53 14.35 9.59
CA THR A 291 -16.04 15.70 9.26
C THR A 291 -16.14 16.72 10.40
N MET A 292 -16.67 16.32 11.56
CA MET A 292 -16.80 17.16 12.73
C MET A 292 -15.91 16.68 13.87
N TRP A 293 -15.17 17.62 14.47
CA TRP A 293 -14.45 17.38 15.71
C TRP A 293 -15.42 17.10 16.87
N PRO A 294 -15.07 16.20 17.81
CA PRO A 294 -15.91 15.89 18.97
C PRO A 294 -15.90 17.00 20.03
N PHE A 295 -15.06 18.03 19.87
CA PHE A 295 -14.88 19.14 20.81
C PHE A 295 -14.98 20.50 20.11
N LYS A 296 -15.14 21.57 20.90
CA LYS A 296 -15.09 22.97 20.43
C LYS A 296 -13.71 23.56 20.72
N HIS A 297 -13.14 24.32 19.78
CA HIS A 297 -11.83 24.94 19.96
C HIS A 297 -11.73 26.31 19.32
N ALA A 298 -10.92 27.19 19.92
CA ALA A 298 -10.69 28.56 19.46
C ALA A 298 -9.92 28.60 18.13
N LYS A 299 -8.88 27.77 17.97
CA LYS A 299 -8.14 27.61 16.70
C LYS A 299 -8.85 26.66 15.74
N LYS A 300 -10.11 26.95 15.42
CA LYS A 300 -10.96 26.07 14.59
C LYS A 300 -10.37 25.86 13.19
N GLY A 301 -9.75 26.88 12.61
CA GLY A 301 -9.22 26.83 11.23
C GLY A 301 -8.15 25.77 11.00
N ALA A 302 -7.09 25.74 11.84
CA ALA A 302 -6.00 24.76 11.69
C ALA A 302 -6.49 23.32 11.89
N LEU A 303 -7.31 23.08 12.91
CA LEU A 303 -7.85 21.74 13.19
C LEU A 303 -8.83 21.29 12.10
N ASP A 304 -9.68 22.17 11.59
CA ASP A 304 -10.57 21.87 10.47
C ASP A 304 -9.78 21.49 9.21
N MET A 305 -8.72 22.25 8.90
CA MET A 305 -7.83 21.96 7.78
C MET A 305 -7.12 20.62 7.95
N LEU A 306 -6.66 20.30 9.17
CA LEU A 306 -6.03 19.02 9.45
C LEU A 306 -6.98 17.83 9.20
N LEU A 307 -8.24 17.95 9.65
CA LEU A 307 -9.24 16.91 9.47
C LEU A 307 -9.61 16.74 8.00
N LYS A 308 -9.87 17.84 7.29
CA LYS A 308 -10.16 17.83 5.85
C LYS A 308 -9.02 17.25 5.02
N THR A 309 -7.77 17.49 5.40
CA THR A 309 -6.61 16.85 4.76
C THR A 309 -6.61 15.34 4.97
N ALA A 310 -6.93 14.85 6.17
CA ALA A 310 -7.05 13.41 6.42
C ALA A 310 -8.18 12.76 5.61
N LEU A 311 -9.35 13.42 5.55
CA LEU A 311 -10.49 12.97 4.76
C LEU A 311 -10.16 12.92 3.26
N TRP A 312 -9.51 13.98 2.75
CA TRP A 312 -9.08 14.05 1.36
C TRP A 312 -8.09 12.91 1.05
N LEU A 313 -7.10 12.67 1.91
CA LEU A 313 -6.15 11.56 1.74
C LEU A 313 -6.86 10.19 1.78
N ALA A 314 -7.89 10.01 2.61
CA ALA A 314 -8.67 8.77 2.65
C ALA A 314 -9.30 8.46 1.29
N MET A 315 -9.93 9.45 0.69
CA MET A 315 -10.61 9.30 -0.61
C MET A 315 -9.65 9.23 -1.80
N ALA A 316 -8.55 9.99 -1.74
CA ALA A 316 -7.61 10.10 -2.85
C ALA A 316 -6.55 9.00 -2.86
N ARG A 317 -6.13 8.51 -1.68
CA ARG A 317 -4.93 7.68 -1.50
C ARG A 317 -5.14 6.45 -0.59
N GLY A 318 -6.17 6.45 0.25
CA GLY A 318 -6.55 5.33 1.12
C GLY A 318 -5.72 5.21 2.40
N LEU A 319 -5.81 4.04 3.05
CA LEU A 319 -5.27 3.81 4.40
C LEU A 319 -3.80 4.20 4.60
N PRO A 320 -2.82 3.76 3.77
CA PRO A 320 -1.40 4.02 4.06
C PRO A 320 -1.09 5.52 4.19
N ALA A 321 -1.70 6.34 3.34
CA ALA A 321 -1.53 7.79 3.32
C ALA A 321 -2.16 8.47 4.55
N VAL A 322 -3.39 8.08 4.90
CA VAL A 322 -4.08 8.59 6.11
C VAL A 322 -3.31 8.19 7.37
N HIS A 323 -2.87 6.94 7.43
CA HIS A 323 -2.12 6.40 8.56
C HIS A 323 -0.81 7.16 8.77
N LEU A 324 -0.03 7.33 7.69
CA LEU A 324 1.19 8.14 7.68
C LEU A 324 0.93 9.57 8.14
N TYR A 325 -0.10 10.22 7.56
CA TYR A 325 -0.45 11.60 7.90
C TYR A 325 -0.83 11.76 9.36
N CYS A 326 -1.69 10.88 9.89
CA CYS A 326 -2.12 10.92 11.28
C CYS A 326 -0.95 10.68 12.25
N ASP A 327 -0.03 9.77 11.94
CA ASP A 327 1.17 9.53 12.76
C ASP A 327 2.12 10.73 12.78
N VAL A 328 2.37 11.34 11.61
CA VAL A 328 3.15 12.57 11.52
C VAL A 328 2.46 13.71 12.28
N ALA A 329 1.15 13.87 12.12
CA ALA A 329 0.39 14.92 12.78
C ALA A 329 0.44 14.84 14.31
N ARG A 330 0.55 13.64 14.89
CA ARG A 330 0.68 13.44 16.34
C ARG A 330 1.97 14.05 16.94
N LEU A 331 2.99 14.29 16.11
CA LEU A 331 4.24 14.96 16.51
C LEU A 331 4.08 16.48 16.67
N PHE A 332 2.94 17.05 16.27
CA PHE A 332 2.64 18.47 16.34
C PHE A 332 1.58 18.75 17.42
N THR A 333 1.45 20.02 17.82
CA THR A 333 0.61 20.41 18.97
C THR A 333 -0.09 21.76 18.79
N THR A 334 -1.12 22.02 19.59
CA THR A 334 -1.71 23.36 19.75
C THR A 334 -0.97 24.23 20.77
N HIS A 335 -0.18 23.61 21.64
CA HIS A 335 0.45 24.24 22.79
C HIS A 335 1.76 24.93 22.41
N LEU A 336 1.90 26.18 22.80
CA LEU A 336 3.12 26.95 22.54
C LEU A 336 4.26 26.41 23.43
N PRO A 337 5.45 26.12 22.87
CA PRO A 337 6.58 25.62 23.65
C PRO A 337 6.94 26.55 24.82
N SER A 338 7.10 25.97 26.01
CA SER A 338 7.49 26.65 27.23
C SER A 338 8.85 27.32 27.09
N LYS A 339 9.05 28.48 27.73
CA LYS A 339 10.37 29.16 27.76
C LYS A 339 11.47 28.31 28.41
N THR A 340 11.08 27.34 29.23
CA THR A 340 11.98 26.41 29.93
C THR A 340 11.84 24.97 29.41
N ALA A 341 11.42 24.81 28.15
CA ALA A 341 11.34 23.51 27.49
C ALA A 341 12.66 22.73 27.61
N ASN A 342 12.57 21.40 27.65
CA ASN A 342 13.75 20.55 27.74
C ASN A 342 14.59 20.61 26.45
N GLU A 343 15.89 20.35 26.58
CA GLU A 343 16.86 20.50 25.50
C GLU A 343 16.61 19.53 24.33
N ALA A 344 16.11 18.32 24.59
CA ALA A 344 15.78 17.34 23.55
C ALA A 344 14.59 17.81 22.70
N TYR A 345 13.54 18.33 23.33
CA TYR A 345 12.37 18.88 22.67
C TYR A 345 12.72 20.11 21.84
N ILE A 346 13.55 21.02 22.37
CA ILE A 346 14.03 22.20 21.62
C ILE A 346 14.79 21.76 20.35
N ARG A 347 15.63 20.73 20.44
CA ARG A 347 16.33 20.16 19.26
C ARG A 347 15.37 19.54 18.26
N PHE A 348 14.37 18.80 18.73
CA PHE A 348 13.32 18.27 17.88
C PHE A 348 12.57 19.38 17.14
N LEU A 349 12.17 20.45 17.83
CA LEU A 349 11.51 21.60 17.20
C LEU A 349 12.41 22.27 16.14
N ARG A 350 13.72 22.37 16.41
CA ARG A 350 14.68 22.87 15.43
C ARG A 350 14.78 21.95 14.23
N HIS A 351 14.82 20.64 14.43
CA HIS A 351 14.82 19.69 13.32
C HIS A 351 13.59 19.90 12.44
N LEU A 352 12.39 20.02 13.04
CA LEU A 352 11.17 20.31 12.28
C LEU A 352 11.30 21.60 11.45
N ALA A 353 11.87 22.67 12.02
CA ALA A 353 12.05 23.98 11.35
C ALA A 353 13.19 23.98 10.30
N GLN A 354 13.98 22.91 10.26
CA GLN A 354 15.08 22.72 9.31
C GLN A 354 14.76 21.72 8.22
N ILE A 355 13.55 21.14 8.22
CA ILE A 355 13.12 20.25 7.15
C ILE A 355 13.14 21.02 5.84
N ARG A 356 13.82 20.43 4.86
CA ARG A 356 13.79 20.85 3.46
C ARG A 356 13.31 19.65 2.69
N VAL A 357 12.21 19.81 1.97
CA VAL A 357 11.64 18.72 1.17
C VAL A 357 12.03 18.95 -0.26
N SER A 358 12.63 17.94 -0.90
CA SER A 358 12.69 17.89 -2.35
C SER A 358 11.54 17.04 -2.87
N MET A 359 10.84 17.54 -3.88
CA MET A 359 9.80 16.76 -4.56
C MET A 359 10.38 15.78 -5.59
N ASP A 360 11.66 15.96 -5.96
CA ASP A 360 12.35 15.19 -6.98
C ASP A 360 12.90 13.85 -6.47
N SER A 361 13.09 13.73 -5.15
CA SER A 361 13.53 12.49 -4.50
C SER A 361 12.47 11.39 -4.62
N ILE A 362 11.19 11.78 -4.63
CA ILE A 362 10.06 10.87 -4.77
C ILE A 362 9.62 10.82 -6.22
N ARG A 363 10.20 9.87 -6.94
CA ARG A 363 9.80 9.57 -8.31
C ARG A 363 8.33 9.12 -8.31
N SER A 364 7.49 9.89 -8.97
CA SER A 364 6.16 9.42 -9.37
C SER A 364 6.32 8.14 -10.19
N ALA A 365 5.40 7.20 -10.01
CA ALA A 365 5.43 5.96 -10.77
C ALA A 365 5.49 6.24 -12.28
N PRO A 366 6.05 5.31 -13.09
CA PRO A 366 6.02 5.41 -14.54
C PRO A 366 4.60 5.64 -15.07
N PRO A 367 4.46 6.26 -16.26
CA PRO A 367 3.15 6.50 -16.86
C PRO A 367 2.36 5.19 -16.95
N THR A 368 1.04 5.28 -16.76
CA THR A 368 0.13 4.15 -16.90
C THR A 368 -0.30 4.01 -18.36
N PRO A 369 -0.25 2.80 -18.96
CA PRO A 369 0.27 1.56 -18.39
C PRO A 369 1.80 1.57 -18.29
N ILE A 370 2.35 0.89 -17.27
CA ILE A 370 3.82 0.76 -17.14
C ILE A 370 4.39 0.16 -18.44
N PRO A 371 5.29 0.87 -19.16
CA PRO A 371 5.83 0.36 -20.42
C PRO A 371 6.62 -0.93 -20.21
N TYR A 372 6.36 -1.94 -21.04
CA TYR A 372 7.15 -3.16 -21.09
C TYR A 372 8.53 -2.88 -21.67
N LYS A 373 9.59 -3.29 -20.95
CA LYS A 373 10.97 -3.25 -21.44
C LYS A 373 11.41 -4.66 -21.83
N SER A 374 11.83 -4.83 -23.09
CA SER A 374 12.29 -6.12 -23.63
C SER A 374 13.68 -6.54 -23.15
N GLU A 375 14.38 -5.68 -22.39
CA GLU A 375 15.72 -5.98 -21.91
C GLU A 375 15.71 -7.20 -20.97
N PRO A 376 16.70 -8.11 -21.09
CA PRO A 376 16.83 -9.23 -20.18
C PRO A 376 17.19 -8.67 -18.80
N ILE A 377 16.19 -8.54 -17.93
CA ILE A 377 16.46 -8.39 -16.50
C ILE A 377 17.22 -9.66 -16.10
N ILE A 378 18.52 -9.48 -15.90
CA ILE A 378 19.50 -10.49 -15.52
C ILE A 378 18.94 -11.26 -14.33
N THR A 379 18.97 -12.60 -14.44
CA THR A 379 18.72 -13.63 -13.39
C THR A 379 18.38 -13.03 -12.03
N SER A 380 17.11 -12.66 -11.89
CA SER A 380 16.59 -11.96 -10.73
C SER A 380 15.96 -12.99 -9.80
N ASN A 381 16.20 -12.86 -8.50
CA ASN A 381 15.69 -13.74 -7.45
C ASN A 381 14.14 -13.63 -7.43
N TYR A 382 13.43 -14.43 -8.22
CA TYR A 382 11.97 -14.38 -8.33
C TYR A 382 11.30 -14.46 -6.96
N ASP A 383 11.86 -15.30 -6.08
CA ASP A 383 11.42 -15.46 -4.69
C ASP A 383 11.47 -14.14 -3.90
N PHE A 384 12.45 -13.27 -4.14
CA PHE A 384 12.54 -11.97 -3.48
C PHE A 384 11.40 -11.03 -3.91
N TYR A 385 11.04 -11.01 -5.19
CA TYR A 385 9.95 -10.15 -5.67
C TYR A 385 8.59 -10.67 -5.22
N ASP A 386 8.42 -11.99 -5.19
CA ASP A 386 7.22 -12.63 -4.68
C ASP A 386 7.06 -12.38 -3.16
N ASP A 387 8.15 -12.45 -2.39
CA ASP A 387 8.13 -12.14 -0.95
C ASP A 387 7.82 -10.66 -0.68
N VAL A 388 8.45 -9.71 -1.40
CA VAL A 388 8.14 -8.28 -1.28
C VAL A 388 6.68 -8.00 -1.66
N PHE A 389 6.19 -8.63 -2.72
CA PHE A 389 4.80 -8.50 -3.17
C PHE A 389 3.81 -9.03 -2.13
N LYS A 390 4.09 -10.19 -1.52
CA LYS A 390 3.29 -10.75 -0.43
C LYS A 390 3.32 -9.88 0.83
N CYS A 391 4.46 -9.26 1.16
CA CYS A 391 4.56 -8.32 2.26
C CYS A 391 3.71 -7.05 2.05
N ASP A 392 3.62 -6.53 0.82
CA ASP A 392 2.75 -5.39 0.51
C ASP A 392 1.27 -5.74 0.72
N ARG A 393 0.87 -6.98 0.39
CA ARG A 393 -0.49 -7.49 0.66
C ARG A 393 -0.81 -7.61 2.16
N SER A 394 0.19 -7.85 3.01
CA SER A 394 -0.02 -7.89 4.48
C SER A 394 -0.07 -6.50 5.11
N LEU A 395 0.52 -5.49 4.48
CA LEU A 395 0.65 -4.13 5.03
C LEU A 395 -0.70 -3.53 5.47
N THR A 396 -1.74 -3.60 4.63
CA THR A 396 -3.06 -3.04 4.99
C THR A 396 -3.63 -3.72 6.24
N THR A 397 -3.44 -5.04 6.37
CA THR A 397 -3.87 -5.79 7.55
C THR A 397 -3.05 -5.42 8.79
N ASP A 398 -1.74 -5.21 8.63
CA ASP A 398 -0.83 -4.82 9.70
C ASP A 398 -1.11 -3.40 10.20
N LEU A 399 -1.37 -2.46 9.29
CA LEU A 399 -1.77 -1.08 9.61
C LEU A 399 -3.18 -1.00 10.20
N MET A 400 -4.10 -1.88 9.78
CA MET A 400 -5.43 -1.98 10.38
C MET A 400 -5.36 -2.55 11.80
N THR A 401 -4.48 -3.53 12.03
CA THR A 401 -4.24 -4.08 13.37
C THR A 401 -3.55 -3.04 14.27
N ASN A 402 -2.66 -2.24 13.70
CA ASN A 402 -1.90 -1.20 14.38
C ASN A 402 -2.21 0.18 13.80
N LEU A 403 -3.36 0.75 14.19
CA LEU A 403 -3.87 2.03 13.67
C LEU A 403 -2.97 3.27 13.95
N THR A 404 -1.84 3.07 14.63
CA THR A 404 -0.77 4.06 14.81
C THR A 404 0.57 3.37 15.09
N LEU A 405 1.67 3.91 14.56
CA LEU A 405 3.04 3.52 14.93
C LEU A 405 3.67 4.47 15.97
N TYR A 406 3.01 5.60 16.27
CA TYR A 406 3.56 6.70 17.08
C TYR A 406 4.02 6.29 18.49
N ASN A 407 3.37 5.29 19.10
CA ASN A 407 3.66 4.84 20.48
C ASN A 407 4.40 3.50 20.55
N MET A 408 5.00 3.01 19.46
CA MET A 408 5.77 1.76 19.47
C MET A 408 7.20 2.01 19.97
N THR A 409 7.32 2.33 21.25
CA THR A 409 8.60 2.77 21.86
C THR A 409 9.33 1.64 22.57
N THR A 410 8.66 0.52 22.86
CA THR A 410 9.25 -0.62 23.55
C THR A 410 9.27 -1.87 22.68
N ALA A 411 10.28 -2.72 22.87
CA ALA A 411 10.36 -4.02 22.20
C ALA A 411 9.12 -4.89 22.52
N LYS A 412 8.50 -4.71 23.69
CA LYS A 412 7.27 -5.41 24.08
C LYS A 412 6.05 -4.93 23.27
N GLU A 413 5.92 -3.64 23.03
CA GLU A 413 4.87 -3.08 22.16
C GLU A 413 5.02 -3.58 20.74
N ILE A 414 6.24 -3.55 20.19
CA ILE A 414 6.52 -4.06 18.84
C ILE A 414 6.23 -5.56 18.79
N ARG A 415 6.75 -6.36 19.71
CA ARG A 415 6.49 -7.81 19.74
C ARG A 415 5.01 -8.13 19.87
N ARG A 416 4.22 -7.32 20.59
CA ARG A 416 2.75 -7.48 20.67
C ARG A 416 2.05 -7.07 19.37
N ALA A 417 2.49 -5.98 18.76
CA ALA A 417 1.99 -5.49 17.48
C ALA A 417 2.29 -6.44 16.31
N THR A 418 3.43 -7.15 16.38
CA THR A 418 3.89 -8.12 15.38
C THR A 418 3.51 -9.56 15.74
N ALA A 419 3.03 -9.82 16.96
CA ALA A 419 2.60 -11.16 17.36
C ALA A 419 1.25 -11.48 16.74
N ARG A 420 1.28 -12.08 15.55
CA ARG A 420 0.42 -13.23 15.31
C ARG A 420 1.27 -14.49 15.40
N PRO A 421 0.85 -15.53 16.14
CA PRO A 421 1.34 -16.85 15.84
C PRO A 421 0.86 -17.16 14.42
N ILE A 422 1.78 -17.43 13.50
CA ILE A 422 1.43 -18.27 12.36
C ILE A 422 1.08 -19.63 12.98
N VAL A 423 -0.18 -19.82 13.38
CA VAL A 423 -0.70 -21.14 13.72
C VAL A 423 -0.86 -21.87 12.40
N MET A 424 0.25 -22.31 11.82
CA MET A 424 0.18 -23.45 10.93
C MET A 424 -0.25 -24.61 11.82
N SER A 425 -1.41 -25.20 11.52
CA SER A 425 -1.78 -26.45 12.18
C SER A 425 -0.61 -27.43 12.05
N ALA A 426 -0.38 -28.25 13.07
CA ALA A 426 0.66 -29.28 13.02
C ALA A 426 0.54 -30.13 11.73
N ARG A 427 -0.69 -30.27 11.20
CA ARG A 427 -1.00 -30.89 9.92
C ARG A 427 -0.42 -30.17 8.70
N LYS A 428 -0.45 -28.83 8.63
CA LYS A 428 0.21 -28.05 7.56
C LYS A 428 1.74 -28.09 7.66
N ARG A 429 2.30 -28.14 8.87
CA ARG A 429 3.75 -28.38 9.06
C ARG A 429 4.16 -29.77 8.59
N ALA A 430 3.40 -30.80 8.98
CA ALA A 430 3.66 -32.18 8.57
C ALA A 430 3.56 -32.33 7.04
N GLN A 431 2.54 -31.75 6.40
CA GLN A 431 2.41 -31.78 4.93
C GLN A 431 3.53 -31.04 4.19
N MET A 432 4.07 -29.95 4.74
CA MET A 432 5.22 -29.29 4.12
C MET A 432 6.51 -30.09 4.27
N ILE A 433 6.72 -30.72 5.44
CA ILE A 433 7.88 -31.59 5.68
C ILE A 433 7.79 -32.83 4.79
N GLU A 434 6.62 -33.45 4.67
CA GLU A 434 6.36 -34.60 3.81
C GLU A 434 6.58 -34.26 2.33
N LYS A 435 6.12 -33.08 1.87
CA LYS A 435 6.39 -32.57 0.52
C LYS A 435 7.86 -32.24 0.28
N ALA A 436 8.58 -31.76 1.29
CA ALA A 436 10.01 -31.48 1.17
C ALA A 436 10.84 -32.78 1.10
N CYS A 437 10.49 -33.80 1.90
CA CYS A 437 11.12 -35.12 1.85
C CYS A 437 10.80 -35.88 0.55
N ALA A 438 9.57 -35.74 0.01
CA ALA A 438 9.18 -36.36 -1.26
C ALA A 438 9.89 -35.78 -2.50
N VAL A 439 10.45 -34.57 -2.39
CA VAL A 439 11.26 -33.95 -3.46
C VAL A 439 12.71 -34.47 -3.43
N GLU A 440 13.22 -34.92 -2.27
CA GLU A 440 14.54 -35.54 -2.17
C GLU A 440 14.54 -37.02 -2.62
N GLU A 441 13.46 -37.77 -2.38
CA GLU A 441 13.37 -39.19 -2.82
C GLU A 441 13.17 -39.34 -4.33
N ASN A 442 12.54 -38.38 -5.01
CA ASN A 442 12.24 -38.45 -6.44
C ASN A 442 13.32 -37.84 -7.36
N LYS A 443 14.50 -37.47 -6.84
CA LYS A 443 15.57 -36.84 -7.64
C LYS A 443 16.86 -37.64 -7.76
N TYR A 444 16.90 -38.88 -7.26
CA TYR A 444 18.08 -39.75 -7.35
C TYR A 444 17.89 -41.11 -8.03
N ASN A 445 16.69 -41.45 -8.50
CA ASN A 445 16.47 -42.63 -9.33
C ASN A 445 15.76 -42.23 -10.62
N GLU A 446 16.52 -41.98 -11.67
CA GLU A 446 16.22 -42.38 -13.06
C GLU A 446 17.30 -41.80 -14.00
N ASP A 447 18.28 -42.67 -14.30
CA ASP A 447 19.07 -42.81 -15.52
C ASP A 447 19.37 -41.57 -16.37
N TRP A 448 20.57 -41.01 -16.16
CA TRP A 448 21.25 -40.23 -17.19
C TRP A 448 21.91 -41.17 -18.22
N PRO A 449 21.75 -40.93 -19.54
CA PRO A 449 22.38 -41.75 -20.57
C PRO A 449 23.91 -41.53 -20.58
N GLN A 450 24.67 -42.58 -20.25
CA GLN A 450 26.12 -42.58 -20.43
C GLN A 450 26.45 -42.50 -21.92
N THR A 451 27.10 -41.40 -22.31
CA THR A 451 27.80 -41.28 -23.59
C THR A 451 29.24 -41.74 -23.39
N ASP A 452 29.55 -42.95 -23.86
CA ASP A 452 30.91 -43.43 -23.91
C ASP A 452 31.68 -42.73 -25.04
N SER A 453 32.72 -41.99 -24.67
CA SER A 453 33.78 -41.58 -25.59
C SER A 453 35.12 -41.46 -24.85
N ALA A 454 35.95 -42.48 -25.07
CA ALA A 454 37.40 -42.45 -25.15
C ALA A 454 38.26 -42.27 -23.87
N SER A 455 38.81 -43.39 -23.42
CA SER A 455 40.24 -43.54 -23.09
C SER A 455 40.58 -45.04 -23.19
N GLY A 456 41.72 -45.54 -23.62
CA GLY A 456 42.95 -45.06 -24.22
C GLY A 456 43.74 -46.35 -24.51
N SER A 457 44.33 -46.50 -25.69
CA SER A 457 45.14 -47.68 -25.99
C SER A 457 46.42 -47.66 -25.12
N PRO A 458 46.85 -48.81 -24.56
CA PRO A 458 48.04 -48.90 -23.74
C PRO A 458 49.27 -49.12 -24.63
N PHE A 459 50.39 -48.49 -24.28
CA PHE A 459 51.69 -48.91 -24.76
C PHE A 459 52.68 -48.92 -23.60
N SER A 460 53.17 -50.11 -23.27
CA SER A 460 54.55 -50.27 -22.80
C SER A 460 55.17 -51.44 -23.55
N MET A 461 56.26 -51.10 -24.24
CA MET A 461 57.33 -51.93 -24.84
C MET A 461 57.72 -53.15 -23.96
N ASN A 462 58.18 -54.33 -24.42
CA ASN A 462 59.23 -54.58 -25.42
C ASN A 462 59.32 -56.09 -25.81
N HIS A 463 59.53 -56.33 -27.10
CA HIS A 463 60.49 -57.24 -27.79
C HIS A 463 60.69 -58.76 -27.47
N ILE A 464 60.71 -59.52 -28.60
CA ILE A 464 61.47 -60.75 -28.97
C ILE A 464 60.82 -62.12 -28.68
N SER A 465 60.25 -62.73 -29.72
CA SER A 465 60.85 -63.84 -30.52
C SER A 465 60.06 -64.04 -31.80
#